data_AF-A0A1I7FCY4-F1
#
_entry.id   AF-A0A1I7FCY4-F1
#
_cell.length_a   1.000
_cell.length_b   1.000
_cell.length_c   1.000
_cell.angle_alpha   90.00
_cell.angle_beta   90.00
_cell.angle_gamma   90.00
#
_symmetry.space_group_name_H-M   'P 1'
#
loop_
_entity.id
_entity.type
_entity.pdbx_description
1 polymer ?
#
loop_
_entity_poly.entity_id
_entity_poly.type
_entity_poly.pdbx_seq_one_letter_code
_entity_poly.pdbx_strand_id
1 'polypeptide(L)'
;MLDPSGPAARDIAFVWWGMLTFFTLVFGVVVALWLAAFRRHEHRERSEGEVRRLSRRWIIGGGLLLPGVTILVLLVFGVPVGQRMLTLPLPGGEDPRVIEVIGHQWWWEVRYPDTGDGEVVTANQLVMPVGEPVDFHVSAGDVIHAFWIPRLGGKIDMLPGRVNRIRLQADQPGVFGGQCAEFCGTQHAHMKLYVEAMPPADFDTWLSARQAPANVGDDEQHQVAREAFAQHCAQCHRVAGVSQATVGPDLSDVGSRPTLGAGVMAMEDGAIARWLAVHQRLKPGNLMPVHDQLDAETLEDLGNWLETLNP
;
A
#
# COMPACT_ATOMS: atom_id res chain seq x y z
N MET A 1 1.61 1.44 -11.27
CA MET A 1 0.55 1.05 -12.22
C MET A 1 1.05 0.94 -13.66
N LEU A 2 1.77 1.92 -14.22
CA LEU A 2 2.28 1.82 -15.61
C LEU A 2 3.52 0.91 -15.78
N ASP A 3 4.08 0.45 -14.67
CA ASP A 3 5.15 -0.55 -14.59
C ASP A 3 4.67 -1.73 -13.72
N PRO A 4 3.87 -2.65 -14.29
CA PRO A 4 3.21 -3.72 -13.55
C PRO A 4 4.17 -4.87 -13.23
N SER A 5 4.10 -5.37 -12.00
CA SER A 5 4.92 -6.50 -11.50
C SER A 5 4.07 -7.63 -10.91
N GLY A 6 2.78 -7.66 -11.26
CA GLY A 6 1.84 -8.69 -10.86
C GLY A 6 0.67 -8.80 -11.85
N PRO A 7 -0.12 -9.89 -11.81
CA PRO A 7 -1.22 -10.12 -12.74
C PRO A 7 -2.29 -9.03 -12.68
N ALA A 8 -2.71 -8.63 -11.48
CA ALA A 8 -3.72 -7.60 -11.29
C ALA A 8 -3.26 -6.23 -11.82
N ALA A 9 -2.02 -5.81 -11.52
CA ALA A 9 -1.46 -4.58 -12.10
C ALA A 9 -1.35 -4.62 -13.63
N ARG A 10 -1.02 -5.78 -14.21
CA ARG A 10 -0.92 -5.95 -15.66
C ARG A 10 -2.29 -5.79 -16.33
N ASP A 11 -3.31 -6.37 -15.74
CA ASP A 11 -4.70 -6.24 -16.17
C ASP A 11 -5.19 -4.78 -16.05
N ILE A 12 -4.85 -4.07 -14.97
CA ILE A 12 -5.13 -2.63 -14.82
C ILE A 12 -4.42 -1.82 -15.92
N ALA A 13 -3.15 -2.08 -16.16
CA ALA A 13 -2.36 -1.38 -17.19
C ALA A 13 -2.93 -1.61 -18.59
N PHE A 14 -3.36 -2.84 -18.90
CA PHE A 14 -4.00 -3.19 -20.16
C PHE A 14 -5.29 -2.38 -20.39
N VAL A 15 -6.17 -2.31 -19.39
CA VAL A 15 -7.40 -1.51 -19.47
C VAL A 15 -7.08 -0.04 -19.62
N TRP A 16 -6.12 0.47 -18.85
CA TRP A 16 -5.70 1.88 -18.91
C TRP A 16 -5.22 2.28 -20.31
N TRP A 17 -4.32 1.50 -20.92
CA TRP A 17 -3.82 1.78 -22.28
C TRP A 17 -4.91 1.64 -23.34
N GLY A 18 -5.82 0.66 -23.19
CA GLY A 18 -6.98 0.52 -24.06
C GLY A 18 -7.91 1.75 -24.00
N MET A 19 -8.25 2.19 -22.79
CA MET A 19 -9.08 3.38 -22.56
C MET A 19 -8.39 4.66 -23.05
N LEU A 20 -7.10 4.83 -22.81
CA LEU A 20 -6.33 5.97 -23.30
C LEU A 20 -6.35 6.02 -24.83
N THR A 21 -6.07 4.90 -25.49
CA THR A 21 -6.10 4.80 -26.95
C THR A 21 -7.46 5.20 -27.50
N PHE A 22 -8.53 4.63 -26.93
CA PHE A 22 -9.89 4.94 -27.33
C PHE A 22 -10.25 6.42 -27.10
N PHE A 23 -9.91 6.98 -25.94
CA PHE A 23 -10.09 8.39 -25.63
C PHE A 23 -9.38 9.29 -26.63
N THR A 24 -8.11 9.02 -26.94
CA THR A 24 -7.31 9.81 -27.88
C THR A 24 -7.94 9.80 -29.27
N LEU A 25 -8.48 8.66 -29.74
CA LEU A 25 -9.18 8.57 -31.01
C LEU A 25 -10.46 9.42 -31.04
N VAL A 26 -11.32 9.28 -30.02
CA VAL A 26 -12.57 10.06 -29.92
C VAL A 26 -12.26 11.55 -29.82
N PHE A 27 -11.30 11.92 -28.98
CA PHE A 27 -10.86 13.31 -28.82
C PHE A 27 -10.35 13.89 -30.14
N GLY A 28 -9.51 13.14 -30.87
CA GLY A 28 -9.01 13.54 -32.19
C GLY A 28 -10.14 13.79 -33.20
N VAL A 29 -11.15 12.92 -33.23
CA VAL A 29 -12.34 13.09 -34.10
C VAL A 29 -13.13 14.34 -33.72
N VAL A 30 -13.39 14.55 -32.42
CA VAL A 30 -14.13 15.73 -31.94
C VAL A 30 -13.37 17.02 -32.28
N VAL A 31 -12.05 17.06 -32.04
CA VAL A 31 -11.20 18.20 -32.41
C VAL A 31 -11.22 18.43 -33.91
N ALA A 32 -11.14 17.38 -34.73
CA ALA A 32 -11.21 17.51 -36.19
C ALA A 32 -12.55 18.08 -36.67
N LEU A 33 -13.67 17.61 -36.09
CA LEU A 33 -15.01 18.15 -36.38
C LEU A 33 -15.13 19.61 -35.96
N TRP A 34 -14.61 19.95 -34.78
CA TRP A 34 -14.57 21.32 -34.27
C TRP A 34 -13.76 22.24 -35.18
N LEU A 35 -12.56 21.84 -35.60
CA LEU A 35 -11.73 22.59 -36.55
C LEU A 35 -12.41 22.70 -37.93
N ALA A 36 -13.07 21.64 -38.41
CA ALA A 36 -13.84 21.68 -39.65
C ALA A 36 -15.02 22.66 -39.57
N ALA A 37 -15.67 22.78 -38.41
CA ALA A 37 -16.74 23.75 -38.19
C ALA A 37 -16.25 25.21 -38.24
N PHE A 38 -14.99 25.48 -37.85
CA PHE A 38 -14.37 26.81 -37.98
C PHE A 38 -13.87 27.14 -39.38
N ARG A 39 -13.70 26.13 -40.26
CA ARG A 39 -13.33 26.41 -41.65
C ARG A 39 -14.49 27.14 -42.33
N ARG A 40 -14.20 28.30 -42.93
CA ARG A 40 -15.17 29.10 -43.68
C ARG A 40 -15.83 28.24 -44.76
N HIS A 41 -17.08 27.88 -44.55
CA HIS A 41 -17.94 27.35 -45.59
C HIS A 41 -18.70 28.50 -46.24
N GLU A 42 -18.77 28.51 -47.58
CA GLU A 42 -19.77 29.30 -48.31
C GLU A 42 -21.15 29.05 -47.70
N HIS A 43 -21.87 30.12 -47.37
CA HIS A 43 -23.23 30.04 -46.84
C HIS A 43 -24.14 29.38 -47.89
N ARG A 44 -24.28 28.06 -47.83
CA ARG A 44 -25.33 27.34 -48.54
C ARG A 44 -26.65 27.62 -47.84
N GLU A 45 -27.54 28.33 -48.52
CA GLU A 45 -28.94 28.47 -48.09
C GLU A 45 -29.54 27.06 -47.99
N ARG A 46 -29.90 26.65 -46.76
CA ARG A 46 -30.56 25.36 -46.47
C ARG A 46 -31.99 25.63 -46.05
N SER A 47 -32.92 24.81 -46.54
CA SER A 47 -34.32 24.88 -46.10
C SER A 47 -34.46 24.55 -44.62
N GLU A 48 -35.41 25.16 -43.89
CA GLU A 48 -35.72 24.84 -42.49
C GLU A 48 -35.96 23.33 -42.27
N GLY A 49 -36.59 22.66 -43.25
CA GLY A 49 -36.83 21.22 -43.22
C GLY A 49 -35.54 20.39 -43.31
N GLU A 50 -34.53 20.86 -44.03
CA GLU A 50 -33.21 20.23 -44.08
C GLU A 50 -32.42 20.43 -42.80
N VAL A 51 -32.44 21.66 -42.24
CA VAL A 51 -31.80 21.96 -40.96
C VAL A 51 -32.37 21.08 -39.85
N ARG A 52 -33.71 20.96 -39.75
CA ARG A 52 -34.36 20.11 -38.75
C ARG A 52 -33.98 18.63 -38.89
N ARG A 53 -33.88 18.11 -40.12
CA ARG A 53 -33.44 16.72 -40.37
C ARG A 53 -31.98 16.52 -39.98
N LEU A 54 -31.11 17.47 -40.31
CA LEU A 54 -29.69 17.41 -39.98
C LEU A 54 -29.48 17.47 -38.46
N SER A 55 -30.14 18.41 -37.77
CA SER A 55 -30.09 18.51 -36.31
C SER A 55 -30.59 17.24 -35.63
N ARG A 56 -31.72 16.67 -36.09
CA ARG A 56 -32.22 15.39 -35.56
C ARG A 56 -31.21 14.25 -35.75
N ARG A 57 -30.53 14.18 -36.90
CA ARG A 57 -29.48 13.17 -37.15
C ARG A 57 -28.28 13.34 -36.23
N TRP A 58 -27.83 14.57 -35.98
CA TRP A 58 -26.74 14.84 -35.04
C TRP A 58 -27.12 14.51 -33.58
N ILE A 59 -28.34 14.87 -33.16
CA ILE A 59 -28.83 14.56 -31.81
C ILE A 59 -28.93 13.05 -31.61
N ILE A 60 -29.55 12.32 -32.54
CA ILE A 60 -29.71 10.86 -32.40
C ILE A 60 -28.36 10.15 -32.59
N GLY A 61 -27.62 10.45 -33.65
CA GLY A 61 -26.36 9.79 -33.97
C GLY A 61 -25.24 10.17 -33.00
N GLY A 62 -24.92 11.45 -32.91
CA GLY A 62 -23.82 11.95 -32.08
C GLY A 62 -24.17 12.07 -30.60
N GLY A 63 -25.42 12.41 -30.27
CA GLY A 63 -25.85 12.64 -28.88
C GLY A 63 -26.34 11.39 -28.14
N LEU A 64 -26.93 10.41 -28.84
CA LEU A 64 -27.53 9.22 -28.21
C LEU A 64 -26.79 7.93 -28.58
N LEU A 65 -26.66 7.63 -29.88
CA LEU A 65 -26.09 6.38 -30.34
C LEU A 65 -24.58 6.28 -30.07
N LEU A 66 -23.82 7.33 -30.37
CA LEU A 66 -22.37 7.33 -30.15
C LEU A 66 -22.01 7.13 -28.66
N PRO A 67 -22.55 7.89 -27.68
CA PRO A 67 -22.29 7.65 -26.27
C PRO A 67 -22.80 6.29 -25.79
N GLY A 68 -24.00 5.87 -26.23
CA GLY A 68 -24.58 4.59 -25.84
C GLY A 68 -23.74 3.39 -26.29
N VAL A 69 -23.33 3.38 -27.57
CA VAL A 69 -22.44 2.33 -28.12
C VAL A 69 -21.06 2.40 -27.47
N THR A 70 -20.53 3.59 -27.22
CA THR A 70 -19.24 3.78 -26.55
C THR A 70 -19.25 3.15 -25.15
N ILE A 71 -20.27 3.46 -24.34
CA ILE A 71 -20.41 2.90 -22.99
C ILE A 71 -20.52 1.37 -23.06
N LEU A 72 -21.33 0.85 -24.00
CA LEU A 72 -21.49 -0.59 -24.17
C LEU A 72 -20.15 -1.28 -24.49
N VAL A 73 -19.37 -0.73 -25.43
CA VAL A 73 -18.05 -1.26 -25.80
C VAL A 73 -17.10 -1.22 -24.60
N LEU A 74 -17.05 -0.10 -23.87
CA LEU A 74 -16.19 0.03 -22.68
C LEU A 74 -16.58 -0.95 -21.58
N LEU A 75 -17.88 -1.22 -21.37
CA LEU A 75 -18.34 -2.20 -20.39
C LEU A 75 -17.97 -3.63 -20.80
N VAL A 76 -18.21 -4.01 -22.06
CA VAL A 76 -17.83 -5.33 -22.58
C VAL A 76 -16.32 -5.55 -22.50
N PHE A 77 -15.52 -4.49 -22.67
CA PHE A 77 -14.07 -4.55 -22.55
C PHE A 77 -13.58 -4.61 -21.09
N GLY A 78 -14.10 -3.74 -20.22
CA GLY A 78 -13.58 -3.54 -18.86
C GLY A 78 -14.09 -4.55 -17.83
N VAL A 79 -15.36 -4.95 -17.90
CA VAL A 79 -15.99 -5.83 -16.88
C VAL A 79 -15.27 -7.18 -16.76
N PRO A 80 -14.94 -7.90 -17.85
CA PRO A 80 -14.24 -9.19 -17.74
C PRO A 80 -12.86 -9.06 -17.08
N VAL A 81 -12.17 -7.94 -17.29
CA VAL A 81 -10.86 -7.68 -16.68
C VAL A 81 -11.02 -7.40 -15.18
N GLY A 82 -12.02 -6.60 -14.80
CA GLY A 82 -12.32 -6.36 -13.39
C GLY A 82 -12.70 -7.63 -12.62
N GLN A 83 -13.40 -8.56 -13.26
CA GLN A 83 -13.75 -9.85 -12.67
C GLN A 83 -12.53 -10.73 -12.34
N ARG A 84 -11.42 -10.62 -13.09
CA ARG A 84 -10.18 -11.37 -12.82
C ARG A 84 -9.47 -10.91 -11.55
N MET A 85 -9.73 -9.70 -11.10
CA MET A 85 -9.13 -9.12 -9.89
C MET A 85 -9.94 -9.43 -8.63
N LEU A 86 -11.10 -10.09 -8.77
CA LEU A 86 -11.89 -10.52 -7.63
C LEU A 86 -11.18 -11.66 -6.88
N THR A 87 -11.40 -11.71 -5.58
CA THR A 87 -10.85 -12.70 -4.65
C THR A 87 -11.62 -14.04 -4.73
N LEU A 88 -11.73 -14.59 -5.94
CA LEU A 88 -12.40 -15.87 -6.20
C LEU A 88 -11.56 -17.05 -5.70
N PRO A 89 -12.16 -18.22 -5.41
CA PRO A 89 -11.40 -19.43 -5.05
C PRO A 89 -10.34 -19.79 -6.10
N LEU A 90 -9.17 -20.25 -5.66
CA LEU A 90 -8.10 -20.66 -6.58
C LEU A 90 -8.50 -21.95 -7.33
N PRO A 91 -8.05 -22.11 -8.59
CA PRO A 91 -8.15 -23.39 -9.29
C PRO A 91 -7.42 -24.46 -8.48
N GLY A 92 -8.12 -25.52 -8.07
CA GLY A 92 -7.57 -26.59 -7.21
C GLY A 92 -8.10 -26.59 -5.78
N GLY A 93 -8.78 -25.52 -5.35
CA GLY A 93 -9.42 -25.46 -4.03
C GLY A 93 -8.46 -25.24 -2.86
N GLU A 94 -7.19 -24.93 -3.14
CA GLU A 94 -6.24 -24.52 -2.12
C GLU A 94 -6.59 -23.11 -1.61
N ASP A 95 -6.53 -22.94 -0.29
CA ASP A 95 -6.69 -21.62 0.30
C ASP A 95 -5.41 -20.81 0.09
N PRO A 96 -5.52 -19.56 -0.42
CA PRO A 96 -4.37 -18.69 -0.61
C PRO A 96 -3.78 -18.29 0.74
N ARG A 97 -2.48 -18.01 0.74
CA ARG A 97 -1.79 -17.46 1.91
C ARG A 97 -2.44 -16.14 2.34
N VAL A 98 -2.66 -16.00 3.65
CA VAL A 98 -3.23 -14.79 4.24
C VAL A 98 -2.14 -13.96 4.92
N ILE A 99 -2.13 -12.66 4.64
CA ILE A 99 -1.37 -11.66 5.39
C ILE A 99 -2.36 -10.60 5.88
N GLU A 100 -2.36 -10.31 7.17
CA GLU A 100 -3.21 -9.25 7.72
C GLU A 100 -2.44 -7.93 7.77
N VAL A 101 -3.10 -6.85 7.37
CA VAL A 101 -2.53 -5.50 7.39
C VAL A 101 -3.49 -4.57 8.10
N ILE A 102 -3.03 -3.93 9.17
CA ILE A 102 -3.83 -2.99 9.97
C ILE A 102 -3.23 -1.59 9.83
N GLY A 103 -4.08 -0.64 9.44
CA GLY A 103 -3.71 0.77 9.35
C GLY A 103 -3.90 1.48 10.69
N HIS A 104 -2.86 2.19 11.13
CA HIS A 104 -2.89 3.09 12.29
C HIS A 104 -2.39 4.47 11.86
N GLN A 105 -2.74 5.54 12.57
CA GLN A 105 -2.18 6.88 12.39
C GLN A 105 -0.75 6.93 12.95
N TRP A 106 0.31 6.95 12.14
CA TRP A 106 0.41 6.82 10.68
C TRP A 106 1.46 5.76 10.35
N TRP A 107 1.14 4.50 10.61
CA TRP A 107 2.03 3.35 10.47
C TRP A 107 1.21 2.08 10.17
N TRP A 108 1.89 1.06 9.69
CA TRP A 108 1.28 -0.20 9.26
C TRP A 108 1.67 -1.33 10.21
N GLU A 109 0.70 -2.02 10.75
CA GLU A 109 0.91 -3.31 11.42
C GLU A 109 0.70 -4.43 10.41
N VAL A 110 1.62 -5.40 10.37
CA VAL A 110 1.56 -6.53 9.44
C VAL A 110 1.65 -7.82 10.25
N ARG A 111 0.67 -8.70 10.06
CA ARG A 111 0.57 -9.98 10.79
C ARG A 111 0.55 -11.17 9.85
N TYR A 112 1.20 -12.23 10.28
CA TYR A 112 1.27 -13.53 9.61
C TYR A 112 0.68 -14.58 10.57
N PRO A 113 -0.63 -14.85 10.48
CA PRO A 113 -1.35 -15.67 11.48
C PRO A 113 -1.11 -17.19 11.34
N ASP A 114 -0.97 -17.70 10.12
CA ASP A 114 -0.97 -19.13 9.80
C ASP A 114 0.43 -19.69 9.51
N THR A 115 1.36 -19.47 10.42
CA THR A 115 2.78 -19.83 10.24
C THR A 115 3.19 -21.12 10.97
N GLY A 116 2.24 -21.85 11.56
CA GLY A 116 2.46 -23.14 12.26
C GLY A 116 3.07 -23.01 13.66
N ASP A 117 4.18 -22.27 13.77
CA ASP A 117 4.98 -22.12 15.00
C ASP A 117 4.68 -20.83 15.79
N GLY A 118 3.65 -20.08 15.38
CA GLY A 118 3.16 -18.89 16.08
C GLY A 118 3.17 -17.63 15.21
N GLU A 119 2.24 -16.73 15.50
CA GLU A 119 2.03 -15.49 14.76
C GLU A 119 3.29 -14.61 14.72
N VAL A 120 3.66 -14.15 13.52
CA VAL A 120 4.69 -13.12 13.34
C VAL A 120 3.99 -11.77 13.17
N VAL A 121 4.39 -10.79 13.97
CA VAL A 121 3.92 -9.40 13.86
C VAL A 121 5.12 -8.50 13.58
N THR A 122 4.99 -7.65 12.58
CA THR A 122 5.98 -6.63 12.25
C THR A 122 5.30 -5.30 11.96
N ALA A 123 6.08 -4.26 11.73
CA ALA A 123 5.56 -2.94 11.45
C ALA A 123 6.30 -2.24 10.31
N ASN A 124 5.54 -1.64 9.39
CA ASN A 124 6.02 -0.88 8.22
C ASN A 124 6.92 -1.63 7.24
N GLN A 125 7.11 -2.94 7.43
CA GLN A 125 7.72 -3.86 6.48
C GLN A 125 6.72 -4.98 6.20
N LEU A 126 6.49 -5.27 4.92
CA LEU A 126 5.67 -6.39 4.49
C LEU A 126 6.53 -7.25 3.57
N VAL A 127 6.75 -8.49 3.96
CA VAL A 127 7.41 -9.49 3.12
C VAL A 127 6.37 -10.47 2.59
N MET A 128 6.47 -10.83 1.32
CA MET A 128 5.61 -11.83 0.68
C MET A 128 6.40 -12.74 -0.27
N PRO A 129 5.93 -13.95 -0.55
CA PRO A 129 6.54 -14.82 -1.54
C PRO A 129 6.20 -14.38 -2.97
N VAL A 130 7.11 -14.65 -3.91
CA VAL A 130 6.88 -14.46 -5.35
C VAL A 130 6.19 -15.67 -5.98
N GLY A 131 5.46 -15.44 -7.06
CA GLY A 131 4.89 -16.50 -7.89
C GLY A 131 3.61 -17.13 -7.34
N GLU A 132 3.14 -16.73 -6.16
CA GLU A 132 1.86 -17.17 -5.60
C GLU A 132 0.93 -16.00 -5.24
N PRO A 133 -0.40 -16.18 -5.36
CA PRO A 133 -1.37 -15.20 -4.91
C PRO A 133 -1.47 -15.15 -3.39
N VAL A 134 -1.36 -13.94 -2.85
CA VAL A 134 -1.55 -13.65 -1.43
C VAL A 134 -2.81 -12.83 -1.23
N ASP A 135 -3.60 -13.24 -0.25
CA ASP A 135 -4.77 -12.50 0.18
C ASP A 135 -4.45 -11.62 1.37
N PHE A 136 -4.53 -10.31 1.12
CA PHE A 136 -4.36 -9.30 2.13
C PHE A 136 -5.70 -9.04 2.80
N HIS A 137 -5.79 -9.41 4.07
CA HIS A 137 -6.89 -9.04 4.94
C HIS A 137 -6.58 -7.70 5.58
N VAL A 138 -7.29 -6.66 5.15
CA VAL A 138 -6.98 -5.29 5.55
C VAL A 138 -8.05 -4.73 6.48
N SER A 139 -7.62 -4.05 7.54
CA SER A 139 -8.51 -3.36 8.48
C SER A 139 -7.84 -2.11 9.05
N ALA A 140 -8.53 -1.35 9.89
CA ALA A 140 -7.97 -0.16 10.51
C ALA A 140 -8.23 -0.11 12.02
N GLY A 141 -7.24 0.36 12.77
CA GLY A 141 -7.32 0.53 14.22
C GLY A 141 -7.94 1.85 14.68
N ASP A 142 -8.06 2.84 13.78
CA ASP A 142 -8.49 4.21 14.12
C ASP A 142 -9.43 4.86 13.09
N VAL A 143 -8.88 5.42 12.02
CA VAL A 143 -9.60 6.12 10.93
C VAL A 143 -9.56 5.29 9.65
N ILE A 144 -10.21 5.76 8.60
CA ILE A 144 -10.13 5.11 7.30
C ILE A 144 -8.73 5.35 6.71
N HIS A 145 -8.13 4.26 6.22
CA HIS A 145 -6.90 4.28 5.42
C HIS A 145 -7.18 3.60 4.07
N ALA A 146 -6.19 3.49 3.20
CA ALA A 146 -6.28 2.58 2.05
C ALA A 146 -4.94 1.93 1.78
N PHE A 147 -4.95 0.61 1.71
CA PHE A 147 -3.79 -0.21 1.39
C PHE A 147 -3.56 -0.21 -0.11
N TRP A 148 -2.38 0.23 -0.55
CA TRP A 148 -2.04 0.27 -1.96
C TRP A 148 -0.57 -0.03 -2.23
N ILE A 149 -0.34 -1.04 -3.08
CA ILE A 149 0.97 -1.35 -3.66
C ILE A 149 0.86 -1.15 -5.18
N PRO A 150 1.18 0.04 -5.71
CA PRO A 150 0.83 0.43 -7.08
C PRO A 150 1.36 -0.46 -8.21
N ARG A 151 2.46 -1.19 -7.97
CA ARG A 151 3.04 -2.11 -8.96
C ARG A 151 2.41 -3.51 -8.93
N LEU A 152 1.70 -3.87 -7.87
CA LEU A 152 1.08 -5.19 -7.72
C LEU A 152 -0.43 -5.18 -8.04
N GLY A 153 -1.13 -4.07 -7.77
CA GLY A 153 -2.54 -3.96 -8.12
C GLY A 153 -3.23 -2.66 -7.72
N GLY A 154 -4.56 -2.73 -7.58
CA GLY A 154 -5.41 -1.63 -7.14
C GLY A 154 -5.26 -1.32 -5.64
N LYS A 155 -5.92 -0.26 -5.19
CA LYS A 155 -6.06 0.04 -3.76
C LYS A 155 -7.33 -0.58 -3.20
N ILE A 156 -7.35 -0.83 -1.90
CA ILE A 156 -8.57 -1.13 -1.17
C ILE A 156 -8.59 -0.34 0.13
N ASP A 157 -9.75 0.21 0.47
CA ASP A 157 -9.90 1.01 1.68
C ASP A 157 -9.92 0.10 2.92
N MET A 158 -9.39 0.60 4.01
CA MET A 158 -9.30 -0.07 5.30
C MET A 158 -10.26 0.63 6.25
N LEU A 159 -11.26 -0.08 6.76
CA LEU A 159 -12.33 0.51 7.55
C LEU A 159 -12.28 -0.02 8.99
N PRO A 160 -12.35 0.86 10.00
CA PRO A 160 -12.51 0.42 11.38
C PRO A 160 -13.76 -0.48 11.54
N GLY A 161 -13.59 -1.62 12.20
CA GLY A 161 -14.65 -2.60 12.42
C GLY A 161 -15.05 -3.46 11.22
N ARG A 162 -14.31 -3.41 10.10
CA ARG A 162 -14.51 -4.31 8.95
C ARG A 162 -13.18 -4.80 8.39
N VAL A 163 -13.15 -6.07 8.00
CA VAL A 163 -12.04 -6.66 7.26
C VAL A 163 -12.40 -6.69 5.78
N ASN A 164 -11.61 -5.99 4.97
CA ASN A 164 -11.66 -6.08 3.52
C ASN A 164 -10.58 -7.03 3.01
N ARG A 165 -10.77 -7.58 1.81
CA ARG A 165 -9.81 -8.52 1.20
C ARG A 165 -9.41 -8.05 -0.18
N ILE A 166 -8.12 -8.05 -0.46
CA ILE A 166 -7.56 -7.86 -1.81
C ILE A 166 -6.54 -8.95 -2.10
N ARG A 167 -6.61 -9.53 -3.29
CA ARG A 167 -5.62 -10.50 -3.76
C ARG A 167 -4.55 -9.80 -4.57
N LEU A 168 -3.29 -9.95 -4.19
CA LEU A 168 -2.15 -9.46 -4.96
C LEU A 168 -1.10 -10.56 -5.12
N GLN A 169 -0.26 -10.43 -6.14
CA GLN A 169 0.84 -11.36 -6.41
C GLN A 169 2.00 -10.54 -6.98
N ALA A 170 3.22 -10.86 -6.55
CA ALA A 170 4.44 -10.41 -7.19
C ALA A 170 4.96 -11.52 -8.12
N ASP A 171 5.19 -11.19 -9.40
CA ASP A 171 5.67 -12.15 -10.40
C ASP A 171 7.19 -12.40 -10.30
N GLN A 172 7.93 -11.45 -9.74
CA GLN A 172 9.39 -11.47 -9.66
C GLN A 172 9.85 -10.93 -8.29
N PRO A 173 11.02 -11.40 -7.79
CA PRO A 173 11.62 -10.84 -6.59
C PRO A 173 11.93 -9.36 -6.74
N GLY A 174 11.82 -8.63 -5.63
CA GLY A 174 12.19 -7.23 -5.58
C GLY A 174 11.45 -6.44 -4.51
N VAL A 175 11.77 -5.16 -4.46
CA VAL A 175 11.22 -4.20 -3.50
C VAL A 175 10.16 -3.35 -4.18
N PHE A 176 9.03 -3.19 -3.51
CA PHE A 176 7.90 -2.39 -3.93
C PHE A 176 7.57 -1.33 -2.87
N GLY A 177 7.15 -0.15 -3.31
CA GLY A 177 6.60 0.86 -2.42
C GLY A 177 5.12 0.61 -2.18
N GLY A 178 4.73 0.49 -0.91
CA GLY A 178 3.35 0.63 -0.48
C GLY A 178 3.08 2.02 0.13
N GLN A 179 1.84 2.48 0.06
CA GLN A 179 1.45 3.78 0.61
C GLN A 179 -0.01 3.82 1.03
N CYS A 180 -0.34 4.76 1.93
CA CYS A 180 -1.72 5.08 2.24
C CYS A 180 -2.34 5.86 1.07
N ALA A 181 -3.51 5.43 0.62
CA ALA A 181 -4.21 6.02 -0.53
C ALA A 181 -5.60 6.60 -0.17
N GLU A 182 -5.83 6.88 1.11
CA GLU A 182 -7.01 7.55 1.65
C GLU A 182 -6.58 8.55 2.72
N PHE A 183 -7.13 9.76 2.70
CA PHE A 183 -6.64 10.82 3.59
C PHE A 183 -6.93 10.50 5.06
N CYS A 184 -5.88 10.16 5.81
CA CYS A 184 -5.97 9.70 7.19
C CYS A 184 -5.40 10.70 8.22
N GLY A 185 -5.19 11.96 7.83
CA GLY A 185 -4.72 13.03 8.71
C GLY A 185 -3.38 13.64 8.32
N THR A 186 -2.76 14.38 9.26
CA THR A 186 -1.61 15.27 8.99
C THR A 186 -0.39 14.56 8.40
N GLN A 187 -0.13 13.32 8.80
CA GLN A 187 1.01 12.54 8.32
C GLN A 187 0.61 11.46 7.28
N HIS A 188 -0.53 11.64 6.60
CA HIS A 188 -0.98 10.77 5.52
C HIS A 188 0.11 10.52 4.45
N ALA A 189 0.79 11.57 4.00
CA ALA A 189 1.86 11.46 2.99
C ALA A 189 3.14 10.77 3.50
N HIS A 190 3.28 10.61 4.82
CA HIS A 190 4.40 9.93 5.48
C HIS A 190 4.00 8.56 6.03
N MET A 191 2.92 7.96 5.50
CA MET A 191 2.47 6.62 5.83
C MET A 191 2.86 5.65 4.71
N LYS A 192 4.18 5.39 4.57
CA LYS A 192 4.73 4.48 3.56
C LYS A 192 4.95 3.09 4.16
N LEU A 193 4.90 2.10 3.29
CA LEU A 193 5.13 0.69 3.61
C LEU A 193 6.26 0.19 2.71
N TYR A 194 7.29 -0.41 3.31
CA TYR A 194 8.29 -1.15 2.55
C TYR A 194 7.72 -2.54 2.25
N VAL A 195 7.65 -2.91 0.97
CA VAL A 195 7.17 -4.23 0.56
C VAL A 195 8.29 -4.96 -0.15
N GLU A 196 8.54 -6.21 0.23
CA GLU A 196 9.55 -7.06 -0.39
C GLU A 196 8.91 -8.37 -0.84
N ALA A 197 9.11 -8.72 -2.11
CA ALA A 197 8.80 -10.05 -2.59
C ALA A 197 10.09 -10.84 -2.79
N MET A 198 10.12 -12.05 -2.24
CA MET A 198 11.29 -12.94 -2.29
C MET A 198 10.88 -14.37 -2.66
N PRO A 199 11.84 -15.23 -3.07
CA PRO A 199 11.58 -16.66 -3.28
C PRO A 199 10.88 -17.31 -2.07
N PRO A 200 9.94 -18.25 -2.28
CA PRO A 200 9.21 -18.88 -1.17
C PRO A 200 10.10 -19.46 -0.07
N ALA A 201 11.22 -20.10 -0.42
CA ALA A 201 12.17 -20.64 0.57
C ALA A 201 12.82 -19.55 1.44
N ASP A 202 13.13 -18.39 0.85
CA ASP A 202 13.71 -17.25 1.58
C ASP A 202 12.63 -16.62 2.48
N PHE A 203 11.39 -16.56 2.00
CA PHE A 203 10.24 -16.10 2.79
C PHE A 203 9.97 -17.00 4.00
N ASP A 204 9.99 -18.32 3.81
CA ASP A 204 9.82 -19.28 4.91
C ASP A 204 10.97 -19.14 5.92
N THR A 205 12.21 -18.96 5.45
CA THR A 205 13.37 -18.69 6.32
C THR A 205 13.20 -17.38 7.10
N TRP A 206 12.71 -16.33 6.44
CA TRP A 206 12.46 -15.02 7.03
C TRP A 206 11.39 -15.08 8.13
N LEU A 207 10.34 -15.90 7.92
CA LEU A 207 9.31 -16.16 8.92
C LEU A 207 9.87 -16.95 10.11
N SER A 208 10.55 -18.06 9.86
CA SER A 208 11.10 -18.92 10.91
C SER A 208 12.08 -18.19 11.82
N ALA A 209 12.90 -17.29 11.28
CA ALA A 209 13.80 -16.46 12.08
C ALA A 209 13.04 -15.60 13.11
N ARG A 210 11.86 -15.07 12.75
CA ARG A 210 11.03 -14.22 13.63
C ARG A 210 10.16 -15.00 14.62
N GLN A 211 10.04 -16.31 14.42
CA GLN A 211 9.36 -17.21 15.35
C GLN A 211 10.31 -17.75 16.41
N ALA A 212 11.62 -17.70 16.16
CA ALA A 212 12.62 -18.13 17.12
C ALA A 212 12.51 -17.30 18.42
N PRO A 213 12.72 -17.91 19.59
CA PRO A 213 12.74 -17.17 20.85
C PRO A 213 13.73 -16.02 20.79
N ALA A 214 13.26 -14.81 21.04
CA ALA A 214 14.11 -13.63 20.97
C ALA A 214 15.26 -13.74 21.98
N ASN A 215 16.49 -13.66 21.47
CA ASN A 215 17.71 -13.85 22.26
C ASN A 215 18.12 -12.56 22.98
N VAL A 216 17.16 -11.92 23.66
CA VAL A 216 17.34 -10.62 24.35
C VAL A 216 17.74 -10.82 25.82
N GLY A 217 17.76 -12.07 26.31
CA GLY A 217 17.95 -12.40 27.73
C GLY A 217 19.33 -12.08 28.29
N ASP A 218 20.39 -12.38 27.53
CA ASP A 218 21.77 -12.49 28.06
C ASP A 218 22.69 -11.32 27.65
N ASP A 219 22.12 -10.21 27.19
CA ASP A 219 22.89 -9.04 26.78
C ASP A 219 23.21 -8.13 27.97
N GLU A 220 24.32 -8.43 28.67
CA GLU A 220 24.87 -7.57 29.74
C GLU A 220 25.29 -6.19 29.20
N GLN A 221 25.69 -6.11 27.93
CA GLN A 221 26.18 -4.88 27.32
C GLN A 221 25.07 -3.82 27.23
N HIS A 222 23.83 -4.22 26.96
CA HIS A 222 22.71 -3.30 26.79
C HIS A 222 21.73 -3.29 27.98
N GLN A 223 22.14 -3.75 29.18
CA GLN A 223 21.25 -3.79 30.34
C GLN A 223 20.64 -2.42 30.69
N VAL A 224 21.44 -1.35 30.66
CA VAL A 224 20.97 0.02 30.95
C VAL A 224 19.90 0.47 29.95
N ALA A 225 20.14 0.25 28.65
CA ALA A 225 19.18 0.57 27.60
C ALA A 225 17.87 -0.24 27.75
N ARG A 226 17.95 -1.52 28.12
CA ARG A 226 16.78 -2.37 28.37
C ARG A 226 15.95 -1.88 29.55
N GLU A 227 16.60 -1.47 30.64
CA GLU A 227 15.93 -0.89 31.80
C GLU A 227 15.24 0.44 31.45
N ALA A 228 15.93 1.31 30.70
CA ALA A 228 15.35 2.55 30.18
C ALA A 228 14.13 2.27 29.27
N PHE A 229 14.23 1.29 28.38
CA PHE A 229 13.13 0.89 27.50
C PHE A 229 11.93 0.38 28.30
N ALA A 230 12.17 -0.46 29.31
CA ALA A 230 11.13 -0.98 30.19
C ALA A 230 10.38 0.15 30.93
N GLN A 231 11.08 1.21 31.32
CA GLN A 231 10.50 2.34 32.02
C GLN A 231 9.73 3.30 31.10
N HIS A 232 10.24 3.55 29.89
CA HIS A 232 9.77 4.65 29.05
C HIS A 232 9.03 4.23 27.78
N CYS A 233 9.32 3.04 27.22
CA CYS A 233 8.87 2.65 25.89
C CYS A 233 7.93 1.42 25.93
N ALA A 234 8.13 0.53 26.90
CA ALA A 234 7.43 -0.76 27.00
C ALA A 234 5.91 -0.67 27.23
N GLN A 235 5.39 0.51 27.59
CA GLN A 235 3.95 0.74 27.70
C GLN A 235 3.26 0.85 26.34
N CYS A 236 4.02 1.23 25.30
CA CYS A 236 3.49 1.40 23.95
C CYS A 236 4.02 0.35 22.98
N HIS A 237 5.31 0.01 23.09
CA HIS A 237 5.99 -0.87 22.15
C HIS A 237 6.20 -2.26 22.73
N ARG A 238 6.02 -3.27 21.89
CA ARG A 238 6.48 -4.65 22.12
C ARG A 238 7.93 -4.79 21.72
N VAL A 239 8.69 -5.48 22.56
CA VAL A 239 9.96 -6.14 22.22
C VAL A 239 9.88 -7.54 22.82
N ALA A 240 9.97 -8.57 21.98
CA ALA A 240 9.86 -9.96 22.40
C ALA A 240 10.83 -10.27 23.56
N GLY A 241 10.31 -10.90 24.61
CA GLY A 241 11.07 -11.16 25.85
C GLY A 241 11.20 -9.97 26.83
N VAL A 242 10.77 -8.76 26.46
CA VAL A 242 10.88 -7.55 27.30
C VAL A 242 9.50 -6.95 27.61
N SER A 243 8.63 -6.78 26.62
CA SER A 243 7.31 -6.16 26.76
C SER A 243 6.29 -6.75 25.79
N GLN A 244 5.00 -6.52 26.04
CA GLN A 244 3.89 -7.07 25.24
C GLN A 244 2.88 -5.99 24.80
N ALA A 245 3.26 -4.72 24.87
CA ALA A 245 2.37 -3.62 24.49
C ALA A 245 2.14 -3.54 22.98
N THR A 246 0.92 -3.14 22.58
CA THR A 246 0.46 -3.12 21.18
C THR A 246 -0.08 -1.75 20.75
N VAL A 247 0.25 -0.69 21.48
CA VAL A 247 -0.21 0.67 21.13
C VAL A 247 0.58 1.23 19.95
N GLY A 248 1.90 1.02 19.97
CA GLY A 248 2.82 1.39 18.90
C GLY A 248 3.33 0.17 18.13
N PRO A 249 4.15 0.40 17.10
CA PRO A 249 4.84 -0.64 16.36
C PRO A 249 5.52 -1.68 17.26
N ASP A 250 5.41 -2.97 16.91
CA ASP A 250 6.35 -3.99 17.42
C ASP A 250 7.77 -3.58 17.03
N LEU A 251 8.74 -3.69 17.93
CA LEU A 251 10.15 -3.33 17.72
C LEU A 251 11.09 -4.54 17.83
N SER A 252 10.56 -5.76 17.97
CA SER A 252 11.35 -6.98 18.22
C SER A 252 12.40 -7.27 17.15
N ASP A 253 12.18 -6.83 15.91
CA ASP A 253 13.10 -6.98 14.78
C ASP A 253 13.47 -5.63 14.14
N VAL A 254 13.34 -4.52 14.87
CA VAL A 254 13.45 -3.17 14.30
C VAL A 254 14.79 -2.91 13.64
N GLY A 255 15.89 -3.44 14.17
CA GLY A 255 17.23 -3.33 13.60
C GLY A 255 17.37 -3.96 12.22
N SER A 256 16.55 -4.97 11.91
CA SER A 256 16.57 -5.63 10.60
C SER A 256 15.74 -4.92 9.52
N ARG A 257 14.99 -3.88 9.90
CA ARG A 257 14.06 -3.21 8.99
C ARG A 257 14.82 -2.20 8.13
N PRO A 258 14.47 -2.07 6.84
CA PRO A 258 15.16 -1.16 5.92
C PRO A 258 14.80 0.33 6.14
N THR A 259 13.71 0.62 6.84
CA THR A 259 13.23 1.99 7.05
C THR A 259 12.62 2.18 8.44
N LEU A 260 12.61 3.43 8.91
CA LEU A 260 12.04 3.85 10.19
C LEU A 260 10.98 4.94 9.98
N GLY A 261 10.05 5.04 10.94
CA GLY A 261 9.01 6.07 10.95
C GLY A 261 7.91 5.91 9.88
N ALA A 262 7.66 4.69 9.42
CA ALA A 262 6.83 4.37 8.24
C ALA A 262 7.42 4.95 6.93
N GLY A 263 8.70 4.65 6.68
CA GLY A 263 9.42 5.05 5.45
C GLY A 263 9.81 6.53 5.39
N VAL A 264 9.88 7.21 6.53
CA VAL A 264 10.34 8.61 6.61
C VAL A 264 11.86 8.70 6.49
N MET A 265 12.56 7.70 7.02
CA MET A 265 14.03 7.63 6.98
C MET A 265 14.49 6.20 6.73
N ALA A 266 15.69 6.05 6.18
CA ALA A 266 16.38 4.76 6.08
C ALA A 266 16.85 4.30 7.46
N MET A 267 16.98 2.99 7.63
CA MET A 267 17.67 2.42 8.79
C MET A 267 19.18 2.39 8.50
N GLU A 268 19.88 3.35 9.08
CA GLU A 268 21.34 3.50 9.05
C GLU A 268 21.84 3.53 10.50
N ASP A 269 23.15 3.38 10.72
CA ASP A 269 23.71 3.47 12.08
C ASP A 269 23.33 4.79 12.76
N GLY A 270 22.76 4.71 13.97
CA GLY A 270 22.26 5.85 14.75
C GLY A 270 20.92 6.43 14.25
N ALA A 271 20.24 5.77 13.30
CA ALA A 271 18.92 6.16 12.83
C ALA A 271 17.89 6.17 13.96
N ILE A 272 17.93 5.19 14.87
CA ILE A 272 16.96 5.10 15.95
C ILE A 272 17.19 6.22 16.98
N ALA A 273 18.44 6.44 17.40
CA ALA A 273 18.78 7.54 18.31
C ALA A 273 18.32 8.90 17.74
N ARG A 274 18.55 9.11 16.43
CA ARG A 274 18.08 10.31 15.73
C ARG A 274 16.55 10.39 15.72
N TRP A 275 15.85 9.30 15.45
CA TRP A 275 14.38 9.29 15.50
C TRP A 275 13.89 9.66 16.90
N LEU A 276 14.41 9.04 17.96
CA LEU A 276 14.02 9.33 19.33
C LEU A 276 14.22 10.80 19.70
N ALA A 277 15.31 11.42 19.24
CA ALA A 277 15.63 12.82 19.50
C ALA A 277 14.77 13.82 18.69
N VAL A 278 14.37 13.49 17.46
CA VAL A 278 13.73 14.48 16.55
C VAL A 278 12.51 13.99 15.76
N HIS A 279 11.85 12.90 16.16
CA HIS A 279 10.67 12.34 15.46
C HIS A 279 9.56 13.38 15.23
N GLN A 280 9.31 14.31 16.15
CA GLN A 280 8.31 15.38 15.94
C GLN A 280 8.72 16.41 14.86
N ARG A 281 10.01 16.52 14.52
CA ARG A 281 10.46 17.31 13.36
C ARG A 281 10.38 16.51 12.06
N LEU A 282 10.67 15.21 12.13
CA LEU A 282 10.65 14.31 10.98
C LEU A 282 9.21 13.97 10.54
N LYS A 283 8.32 13.75 11.50
CA LYS A 283 6.92 13.36 11.30
C LYS A 283 6.00 14.17 12.25
N PRO A 284 5.80 15.47 12.00
CA PRO A 284 5.09 16.35 12.95
C PRO A 284 3.68 15.91 13.34
N GLY A 285 3.43 15.84 14.64
CA GLY A 285 2.14 15.42 15.18
C GLY A 285 1.94 13.90 15.20
N ASN A 286 3.00 13.10 14.96
CA ASN A 286 2.97 11.67 15.23
C ASN A 286 2.59 11.39 16.70
N LEU A 287 1.95 10.25 16.96
CA LEU A 287 1.38 9.93 18.26
C LEU A 287 2.38 9.34 19.27
N MET A 288 3.67 9.24 18.91
CA MET A 288 4.73 8.92 19.88
C MET A 288 4.95 10.16 20.77
N PRO A 289 4.90 10.03 22.11
CA PRO A 289 5.24 11.13 23.01
C PRO A 289 6.67 11.64 22.80
N VAL A 290 6.93 12.89 23.19
CA VAL A 290 8.31 13.41 23.25
C VAL A 290 9.04 12.83 24.46
N HIS A 291 10.37 12.79 24.37
CA HIS A 291 11.25 12.20 25.39
C HIS A 291 12.17 13.24 26.04
N ASP A 292 11.73 14.49 26.18
CA ASP A 292 12.55 15.61 26.64
C ASP A 292 13.13 15.41 28.06
N GLN A 293 12.58 14.46 28.82
CA GLN A 293 13.08 14.03 30.13
C GLN A 293 14.31 13.10 30.07
N LEU A 294 14.61 12.50 28.92
CA LEU A 294 15.77 11.61 28.74
C LEU A 294 16.97 12.42 28.23
N ASP A 295 18.14 12.17 28.80
CA ASP A 295 19.38 12.76 28.29
C ASP A 295 19.83 12.11 26.97
N ALA A 296 20.75 12.79 26.28
CA ALA A 296 21.21 12.35 24.97
C ALA A 296 21.92 10.99 25.02
N GLU A 297 22.64 10.69 26.10
CA GLU A 297 23.35 9.42 26.31
C GLU A 297 22.35 8.25 26.41
N THR A 298 21.27 8.42 27.20
CA THR A 298 20.20 7.43 27.30
C THR A 298 19.50 7.18 25.96
N LEU A 299 19.26 8.24 25.17
CA LEU A 299 18.65 8.10 23.85
C LEU A 299 19.58 7.39 22.84
N GLU A 300 20.88 7.63 22.94
CA GLU A 300 21.90 6.96 22.14
C GLU A 300 22.01 5.48 22.50
N ASP A 301 22.08 5.14 23.80
CA ASP A 301 22.11 3.76 24.29
C ASP A 301 20.85 2.97 23.90
N LEU A 302 19.67 3.59 24.00
CA LEU A 302 18.41 3.03 23.50
C LEU A 302 18.46 2.77 22.00
N GLY A 303 18.97 3.75 21.23
CA GLY A 303 19.12 3.62 19.79
C GLY A 303 20.02 2.46 19.41
N ASN A 304 21.22 2.41 19.98
CA ASN A 304 22.22 1.37 19.74
C ASN A 304 21.67 -0.02 20.06
N TRP A 305 21.02 -0.19 21.20
CA TRP A 305 20.41 -1.47 21.55
C TRP A 305 19.28 -1.86 20.60
N LEU A 306 18.36 -0.94 20.28
CA LEU A 306 17.25 -1.22 19.36
C LEU A 306 17.76 -1.59 17.95
N GLU A 307 18.87 -1.00 17.50
CA GLU A 307 19.51 -1.34 16.21
C GLU A 307 20.10 -2.76 16.20
N THR A 308 20.44 -3.33 17.36
CA THR A 308 20.85 -4.74 17.46
C THR A 308 19.69 -5.73 17.39
N LEU A 309 18.44 -5.29 17.54
CA LEU A 309 17.27 -6.16 17.53
C LEU A 309 16.99 -6.69 16.11
N ASN A 310 17.53 -7.87 15.85
CA ASN A 310 17.38 -8.63 14.63
C ASN A 310 16.77 -10.02 14.96
N PRO A 311 16.06 -10.65 14.02
CA PRO A 311 15.52 -12.01 14.16
C PRO A 311 16.61 -13.05 14.46
#